data_AF-I0YNY2-F1
#
_entry.id   AF-I0YNY2-F1
#
_cell.length_a   1.000
_cell.length_b   1.000
_cell.length_c   1.000
_cell.angle_alpha   90.00
_cell.angle_beta   90.00
_cell.angle_gamma   90.00
#
_symmetry.space_group_name_H-M   'P 1'
#
loop_
_entity.id
_entity.type
_entity.pdbx_description
1 polymer ?
#
loop_
_entity_poly.entity_id
_entity_poly.type
_entity_poly.pdbx_seq_one_letter_code
_entity_poly.pdbx_strand_id
1 'polypeptide(L)'
;METKTDVLEDIKLALPPSARVADLQKEIEKKLGWEPTDKLERLEGFKDPWETTVFKGRLMLPEHTLEECGVPSGAQLISVRRVLVPEGWRIIKEGEEDGFTSSDEDW
;
A
#
# COMPACT_ATOMS: atom_id res chain seq x y z
N MET A 1 -13.96 -14.64 4.05
CA MET A 1 -12.94 -13.62 3.70
C MET A 1 -13.14 -13.33 2.23
N GLU A 2 -13.67 -12.17 1.91
CA GLU A 2 -13.80 -11.72 0.53
C GLU A 2 -12.51 -11.00 0.14
N THR A 3 -12.12 -11.12 -1.12
CA THR A 3 -10.97 -10.38 -1.67
C THR A 3 -11.46 -9.62 -2.87
N LYS A 4 -11.30 -8.30 -2.82
CA LYS A 4 -11.56 -7.41 -3.93
C LYS A 4 -10.23 -6.91 -4.49
N THR A 5 -10.14 -6.82 -5.81
CA THR A 5 -8.98 -6.23 -6.50
C THR A 5 -9.46 -5.05 -7.31
N ASP A 6 -8.92 -3.87 -7.00
CA ASP A 6 -9.16 -2.66 -7.77
C ASP A 6 -7.97 -2.41 -8.70
N VAL A 7 -8.22 -2.35 -10.01
CA VAL A 7 -7.20 -1.98 -11.01
C VAL A 7 -7.20 -0.46 -11.13
N LEU A 8 -6.04 0.14 -10.87
CA LEU A 8 -5.88 1.60 -10.90
C LEU A 8 -5.32 2.06 -12.24
N GLU A 9 -5.43 3.37 -12.49
CA GLU A 9 -4.79 4.02 -13.62
C GLU A 9 -3.26 4.08 -13.47
N ASP A 10 -2.57 4.12 -14.60
CA ASP A 10 -1.12 4.26 -14.63
C ASP A 10 -0.67 5.60 -14.02
N ILE A 11 0.32 5.53 -13.13
CA ILE A 11 0.98 6.71 -12.56
C ILE A 11 2.40 6.87 -13.08
N LYS A 12 2.80 8.11 -13.35
CA LYS A 12 4.17 8.44 -13.78
C LYS A 12 5.03 8.76 -12.57
N LEU A 13 6.13 8.04 -12.38
CA LEU A 13 7.09 8.32 -11.31
C LEU A 13 8.43 8.77 -11.92
N ALA A 14 9.10 9.70 -11.24
CA ALA A 14 10.42 10.19 -11.64
C ALA A 14 11.42 9.82 -10.55
N LEU A 15 12.15 8.72 -10.77
CA LEU A 15 13.11 8.16 -9.83
C LEU A 15 14.45 7.93 -10.54
N PRO A 16 15.58 8.18 -9.88
CA PRO A 16 16.89 7.83 -10.45
C PRO A 16 17.06 6.31 -10.51
N PRO A 17 17.91 5.77 -11.42
CA PRO A 17 18.19 4.32 -11.50
C PRO A 17 18.75 3.72 -10.20
N SER A 18 19.44 4.54 -9.40
CA SER A 18 19.98 4.17 -8.09
C SER A 18 18.95 4.14 -6.96
N ALA A 19 17.70 4.55 -7.21
CA ALA A 19 16.64 4.46 -6.21
C ALA A 19 16.34 3.00 -5.87
N ARG A 20 16.02 2.73 -4.60
CA ARG A 20 15.60 1.40 -4.18
C ARG A 20 14.14 1.17 -4.55
N VAL A 21 13.78 -0.10 -4.68
CA VAL A 21 12.38 -0.51 -4.90
C VAL A 21 11.50 -0.05 -3.74
N ALA A 22 12.01 -0.06 -2.50
CA ALA A 22 11.29 0.50 -1.36
C ALA A 22 10.98 2.01 -1.51
N ASP A 23 11.87 2.78 -2.14
CA ASP A 23 11.65 4.22 -2.38
C ASP A 23 10.59 4.43 -3.48
N LEU A 24 10.59 3.56 -4.50
CA LEU A 24 9.53 3.54 -5.52
C LEU A 24 8.16 3.27 -4.88
N GLN A 25 8.06 2.29 -3.99
CA GLN A 25 6.81 1.96 -3.28
C GLN A 25 6.33 3.15 -2.44
N LYS A 26 7.22 3.80 -1.69
CA LYS A 26 6.87 5.03 -0.94
C LYS A 26 6.37 6.17 -1.82
N GLU A 27 6.94 6.35 -3.01
CA GLU A 27 6.44 7.36 -3.95
C GLU A 27 5.08 6.97 -4.54
N ILE A 28 4.78 5.67 -4.73
CA ILE A 28 3.43 5.20 -5.08
C ILE A 28 2.45 5.56 -3.95
N GLU A 29 2.78 5.22 -2.71
CA GLU A 29 1.94 5.51 -1.53
C GLU A 29 1.59 7.00 -1.47
N LYS A 30 2.62 7.86 -1.58
CA LYS A 30 2.47 9.31 -1.57
C LYS A 30 1.61 9.82 -2.73
N LYS A 31 1.80 9.28 -3.93
CA LYS A 31 1.11 9.75 -5.13
C LYS A 31 -0.35 9.34 -5.17
N LEU A 32 -0.68 8.18 -4.59
CA LEU A 32 -2.06 7.68 -4.49
C LEU A 32 -2.74 8.08 -3.18
N GLY A 33 -2.04 8.78 -2.28
CA GLY A 33 -2.57 9.17 -0.97
C GLY A 33 -2.86 7.98 -0.07
N TRP A 34 -2.14 6.87 -0.27
CA TRP A 34 -2.30 5.68 0.56
C TRP A 34 -1.61 5.85 1.91
N GLU A 35 -2.15 5.17 2.91
CA GLU A 35 -1.51 5.08 4.22
C GLU A 35 -0.11 4.43 4.09
N PRO A 36 0.91 4.88 4.83
CA PRO A 36 2.21 4.20 4.82
C PRO A 36 2.13 2.73 5.24
N THR A 37 2.90 1.87 4.60
CA THR A 37 2.90 0.42 4.87
C THR A 37 3.28 0.02 6.30
N ASP A 38 4.05 0.86 7.01
CA ASP A 38 4.42 0.67 8.42
C ASP A 38 3.27 0.94 9.40
N LYS A 39 2.19 1.58 8.93
CA LYS A 39 0.99 1.86 9.73
C LYS A 39 -0.16 0.89 9.46
N LEU A 40 -0.01 -0.01 8.48
CA LEU A 40 -1.04 -0.98 8.16
C LEU A 40 -1.17 -2.06 9.23
N GLU A 41 -2.41 -2.31 9.65
CA GLU A 41 -2.74 -3.42 10.54
C GLU A 41 -2.45 -4.76 9.89
N ARG A 42 -1.96 -5.72 10.68
CA ARG A 42 -1.59 -7.07 10.23
C ARG A 42 -2.33 -8.14 11.02
N LEU A 43 -2.90 -9.14 10.33
CA LEU A 43 -3.46 -10.31 10.99
C LEU A 43 -2.35 -11.16 11.61
N GLU A 44 -2.67 -11.82 12.73
CA GLU A 44 -1.79 -12.82 13.32
C GLU A 44 -1.45 -13.92 12.30
N GLY A 45 -0.16 -14.20 12.12
CA GLY A 45 0.33 -15.20 11.17
C GLY A 45 0.53 -14.71 9.73
N PHE A 46 0.12 -13.49 9.38
CA PHE A 46 0.39 -12.93 8.05
C PHE A 46 1.86 -12.52 7.91
N LYS A 47 2.57 -13.10 6.92
CA LYS A 47 4.02 -12.90 6.72
C LYS A 47 4.38 -12.26 5.38
N ASP A 48 3.45 -12.22 4.44
CA ASP A 48 3.69 -11.68 3.10
C ASP A 48 3.98 -10.17 3.15
N PRO A 49 4.71 -9.62 2.16
CA PRO A 49 4.87 -8.18 2.03
C PRO A 49 3.54 -7.52 1.68
N TRP A 50 3.35 -6.29 2.18
CA TRP A 50 2.17 -5.48 1.85
C TRP A 50 2.15 -5.05 0.39
N GLU A 51 3.33 -4.79 -0.17
CA GLU A 51 3.49 -4.35 -1.54
C GLU A 51 4.50 -5.23 -2.29
N THR A 52 4.14 -5.57 -3.53
CA THR A 52 4.91 -6.43 -4.41
C THR A 52 5.08 -5.72 -5.74
N THR A 53 6.32 -5.49 -6.17
CA THR A 53 6.62 -4.83 -7.44
C THR A 53 7.24 -5.83 -8.43
N VAL A 54 6.78 -5.80 -9.67
CA VAL A 54 7.16 -6.75 -10.72
C VAL A 54 7.57 -6.00 -11.98
N PHE A 55 8.69 -6.41 -12.57
CA PHE A 55 9.14 -5.96 -13.88
C PHE A 55 9.44 -7.16 -14.78
N LYS A 56 8.83 -7.20 -15.97
CA LYS A 56 8.96 -8.32 -16.94
C LYS A 56 8.77 -9.71 -16.32
N GLY A 57 7.77 -9.84 -15.43
CA GLY A 57 7.46 -11.08 -14.73
C GLY A 57 8.45 -11.48 -13.62
N ARG A 58 9.41 -10.61 -13.27
CA ARG A 58 10.36 -10.82 -12.17
C ARG A 58 9.96 -9.98 -10.97
N LEU A 59 9.87 -10.64 -9.82
CA LEU A 59 9.68 -9.97 -8.54
C LEU A 59 10.92 -9.12 -8.21
N MET A 60 10.69 -7.87 -7.83
CA MET A 60 11.73 -6.94 -7.42
C MET A 60 11.74 -6.84 -5.90
N LEU A 61 12.91 -7.07 -5.29
CA LEU A 61 13.06 -7.02 -3.84
C LEU A 61 13.23 -5.57 -3.36
N PRO A 62 12.64 -5.18 -2.21
CA PRO A 62 12.69 -3.81 -1.68
C PRO A 62 14.10 -3.21 -1.55
N GLU A 63 15.09 -4.05 -1.24
CA GLU A 63 16.49 -3.69 -1.02
C GLU A 63 17.27 -3.43 -2.31
N HIS A 64 16.83 -3.97 -3.44
CA HIS A 64 17.49 -3.77 -4.73
C HIS A 64 17.19 -2.38 -5.29
N THR A 65 18.09 -1.91 -6.13
CA THR A 65 17.92 -0.71 -6.94
C THR A 65 17.16 -1.01 -8.24
N LEU A 66 16.61 0.03 -8.86
CA LEU A 66 15.96 -0.09 -10.17
C LEU A 66 16.96 -0.56 -11.26
N GLU A 67 18.21 -0.10 -11.18
CA GLU A 67 19.31 -0.53 -12.05
C GLU A 67 19.65 -2.02 -11.89
N GLU A 68 19.78 -2.51 -10.65
CA GLU A 68 20.02 -3.95 -10.38
C GLU A 68 18.86 -4.83 -10.88
N CYS A 69 17.65 -4.30 -10.87
CA CYS A 69 16.46 -4.95 -11.43
C CYS A 69 16.36 -4.82 -12.96
N GLY A 70 17.28 -4.09 -13.61
CA GLY A 70 17.34 -3.91 -15.05
C GLY A 70 16.22 -3.03 -15.61
N VAL A 71 15.70 -2.09 -14.81
CA VAL A 71 14.60 -1.21 -15.19
C VAL A 71 15.14 0.00 -15.97
N PRO A 72 14.86 0.12 -17.28
CA PRO A 72 15.28 1.28 -18.06
C PRO A 72 14.38 2.51 -17.78
N SER A 73 14.86 3.68 -18.17
CA SER A 73 14.04 4.91 -18.14
C SER A 73 12.77 4.75 -18.99
N GLY A 74 11.63 5.19 -18.46
CA GLY A 74 10.33 5.08 -19.11
C GLY A 74 9.72 3.68 -19.11
N ALA A 75 10.28 2.73 -18.35
CA ALA A 75 9.70 1.41 -18.18
C ALA A 75 8.33 1.46 -17.51
N GLN A 76 7.46 0.50 -17.88
CA GLN A 76 6.22 0.22 -17.17
C GLN A 76 6.47 -0.92 -16.16
N LEU A 77 6.04 -0.71 -14.93
CA LEU A 77 6.14 -1.67 -13.82
C LEU A 77 4.74 -1.95 -13.30
N ILE A 78 4.56 -3.11 -12.67
CA ILE A 78 3.32 -3.46 -11.99
C ILE A 78 3.63 -3.47 -10.49
N SER A 79 2.92 -2.66 -9.71
CA SER A 79 2.93 -2.76 -8.26
C SER A 79 1.56 -3.21 -7.76
N VAL A 80 1.56 -4.18 -6.85
CA VAL A 80 0.34 -4.70 -6.22
C VAL A 80 0.47 -4.49 -4.73
N ARG A 81 -0.46 -3.70 -4.18
CA ARG A 81 -0.60 -3.52 -2.74
C ARG A 81 -1.78 -4.33 -2.22
N ARG A 82 -1.58 -5.06 -1.14
CA ARG A 82 -2.61 -5.79 -0.41
C ARG A 82 -2.82 -5.08 0.92
N VAL A 83 -4.07 -4.83 1.28
CA VAL A 83 -4.43 -4.23 2.56
C VAL A 83 -5.62 -4.99 3.13
N LEU A 84 -5.72 -5.03 4.46
CA LEU A 84 -6.91 -5.50 5.12
C LEU A 84 -7.93 -4.38 5.08
N VAL A 85 -9.08 -4.64 4.47
CA VAL A 85 -10.21 -3.73 4.50
C VAL A 85 -11.21 -4.27 5.53
N PRO A 86 -11.52 -3.51 6.59
CA PRO A 86 -12.51 -3.90 7.58
C PRO A 86 -13.88 -3.55 7.00
N GLU A 87 -14.47 -4.45 6.23
CA GLU A 87 -15.86 -4.29 5.83
C GLU A 87 -16.78 -4.61 7.03
N GLY A 88 -17.43 -3.58 7.57
CA GLY A 88 -18.48 -3.71 8.59
C GLY A 88 -18.05 -3.59 10.05
N TRP A 89 -16.77 -3.32 10.35
CA TRP A 89 -16.30 -3.10 11.73
C TRP A 89 -15.87 -1.63 11.85
N ARG A 90 -16.49 -0.89 12.78
CA ARG A 90 -16.05 0.46 13.15
C ARG A 90 -14.64 0.33 13.74
N ILE A 91 -13.62 0.54 12.92
CA ILE A 91 -12.25 0.67 13.44
C ILE A 91 -12.19 2.00 14.18
N ILE A 92 -12.09 1.92 15.51
CA ILE A 92 -11.69 3.05 16.34
C ILE A 92 -10.19 3.21 16.09
N LYS A 93 -9.80 4.26 15.37
CA LYS A 93 -8.39 4.64 15.28
C LYS A 93 -7.98 5.19 16.64
N GLU A 94 -6.98 4.59 17.29
CA GLU A 94 -6.44 5.15 18.54
C GLU A 94 -5.97 6.60 18.30
N GLY A 95 -6.75 7.55 18.82
CA GLY A 95 -6.50 8.99 18.68
C GLY A 95 -7.70 9.83 18.21
N GLU A 96 -8.79 9.22 17.74
CA GLU A 96 -10.08 9.93 17.65
C GLU A 96 -10.82 9.75 18.98
N GLU A 97 -10.96 10.83 19.75
CA GLU A 97 -11.93 10.87 20.84
C GLU A 97 -13.33 10.76 20.23
N ASP A 98 -14.00 9.64 20.50
CA ASP A 98 -15.37 9.39 20.11
C ASP A 98 -16.30 10.40 20.81
N GLY A 99 -16.52 11.56 20.19
CA GLY A 99 -17.57 12.50 20.56
C GLY A 99 -18.97 11.97 20.23
N PHE A 100 -19.33 10.79 20.74
CA PHE A 100 -20.69 10.26 20.68
C PHE A 100 -21.39 10.52 22.02
N THR A 101 -22.11 11.63 22.11
CA THR A 101 -23.15 11.81 23.13
C THR A 101 -24.33 10.93 22.74
N SER A 102 -24.58 9.83 23.46
CA SER A 102 -25.84 9.10 23.37
C SER A 102 -26.93 9.99 23.96
N SER A 103 -27.76 10.60 23.12
CA SER A 103 -29.07 11.10 23.54
C SER A 103 -30.06 9.97 23.38
N ASP A 104 -30.14 9.14 24.42
CA ASP A 104 -31.31 8.29 24.67
C ASP A 104 -32.45 9.22 25.16
N GLU A 105 -33.41 9.50 24.28
CA GLU A 105 -34.72 10.03 24.67
C GLU A 105 -35.71 8.85 24.77
N ASP A 106 -36.00 8.46 26.02
CA ASP A 106 -37.06 7.56 26.44
C ASP A 106 -38.44 8.01 25.91
N TRP A 107 -39.22 7.07 25.36
CA TRP A 107 -40.67 7.18 25.07
C TRP A 107 -41.46 6.22 25.96
#